data_AF-A0A2W6CT80-F1
#
_entry.id   AF-A0A2W6CT80-F1
#
_cell.length_a   1.000
_cell.length_b   1.000
_cell.length_c   1.000
_cell.angle_alpha   90.00
_cell.angle_beta   90.00
_cell.angle_gamma   90.00
#
_symmetry.space_group_name_H-M   'P 1'
#
loop_
_entity.id
_entity.type
_entity.pdbx_description
1 polymer ?
#
loop_
_entity_poly.entity_id
_entity_poly.type
_entity_poly.pdbx_seq_one_letter_code
_entity_poly.pdbx_strand_id
1 'polypeptide(L)'
;MRRLHVTPAPADASVAHELSAIEAVAAAVESGAGLPEVVRAAGRALDASLALLNASGTPLAVDPTSPAEERLLLNGGTGVEDLELRVAGDPVGRLRLRPRAAPPPAALVTLVRTLLASEAERVRAPERASEQAVSDFVQAPLERRYGTRDELLAAGAKLGLALESGGSIVVAHVQPLAPTDGDWRRRVLAVVERGARAALPEALAALAERTDARQNGTNKKRCAYNVAVGSIPAGICMTSTSCDPGCVEPSARLSHAACAAGT
;
A
#
# COMPACT_ATOMS: atom_id res chain seq x y z
N MET A 1 43.71 16.19 -50.00
CA MET A 1 42.61 16.10 -49.03
C MET A 1 42.20 14.64 -48.89
N ARG A 2 42.50 14.02 -47.74
CA ARG A 2 42.27 12.58 -47.50
C ARG A 2 40.93 12.45 -46.77
N ARG A 3 39.87 11.98 -47.47
CA ARG A 3 38.59 11.65 -46.82
C ARG A 3 38.82 10.43 -45.91
N LEU A 4 38.68 10.63 -44.61
CA LEU A 4 38.52 9.53 -43.65
C LEU A 4 37.14 8.94 -43.88
N HIS A 5 37.10 7.73 -44.46
CA HIS A 5 35.89 6.92 -44.45
C HIS A 5 35.76 6.37 -43.02
N VAL A 6 34.85 6.95 -42.24
CA VAL A 6 34.42 6.36 -40.97
C VAL A 6 33.44 5.26 -41.35
N THR A 7 33.82 4.00 -41.15
CA THR A 7 32.89 2.88 -41.16
C THR A 7 32.25 2.84 -39.77
N PRO A 8 30.91 2.92 -39.64
CA PRO A 8 30.27 2.79 -38.33
C PRO A 8 30.57 1.40 -37.76
N ALA A 9 30.99 1.36 -36.50
CA ALA A 9 31.28 0.14 -35.75
C ALA A 9 29.97 -0.63 -35.45
N PRO A 10 30.02 -1.96 -35.23
CA PRO A 10 28.84 -2.83 -35.01
C PRO A 10 28.06 -2.62 -33.70
N ALA A 11 28.13 -1.43 -33.09
CA ALA A 11 27.46 -1.08 -31.83
C ALA A 11 25.97 -0.69 -31.99
N ASP A 12 25.47 -0.49 -33.22
CA ASP A 12 24.09 -0.01 -33.44
C ASP A 12 23.00 -1.08 -33.23
N ALA A 13 23.34 -2.37 -33.39
CA ALA A 13 22.33 -3.44 -33.34
C ALA A 13 21.85 -3.76 -31.91
N SER A 14 22.73 -3.69 -30.90
CA SER A 14 22.32 -3.99 -29.51
C SER A 14 21.50 -2.85 -28.91
N VAL A 15 21.87 -1.60 -29.18
CA VAL A 15 21.12 -0.43 -28.72
C VAL A 15 19.73 -0.39 -29.35
N ALA A 16 19.62 -0.71 -30.65
CA ALA A 16 18.32 -0.82 -31.30
C ALA A 16 17.46 -1.94 -30.68
N HIS A 17 18.07 -3.07 -30.29
CA HIS A 17 17.37 -4.15 -29.61
C HIS A 17 16.90 -3.76 -28.20
N GLU A 18 17.75 -3.09 -27.41
CA GLU A 18 17.39 -2.57 -26.08
C GLU A 18 16.25 -1.55 -26.15
N LEU A 19 16.30 -0.64 -27.13
CA LEU A 19 15.25 0.37 -27.31
C LEU A 19 13.93 -0.26 -27.76
N SER A 20 13.98 -1.24 -28.67
CA SER A 20 12.82 -2.02 -29.09
C SER A 20 12.21 -2.82 -27.93
N ALA A 21 13.05 -3.37 -27.04
CA ALA A 21 12.60 -4.05 -25.84
C ALA A 21 11.84 -3.10 -24.89
N ILE A 22 12.31 -1.85 -24.73
CA ILE A 22 11.62 -0.82 -23.95
C ILE A 22 10.33 -0.38 -24.63
N GLU A 23 10.34 -0.22 -25.96
CA GLU A 23 9.15 0.14 -26.75
C GLU A 23 8.02 -0.87 -26.56
N ALA A 24 8.32 -2.17 -26.49
CA ALA A 24 7.33 -3.19 -26.19
C ALA A 24 6.70 -3.05 -24.79
N VAL A 25 7.50 -2.64 -23.78
CA VAL A 25 6.99 -2.38 -22.43
C VAL A 25 6.12 -1.12 -22.43
N ALA A 26 6.56 -0.05 -23.10
CA ALA A 26 5.80 1.19 -23.23
C ALA A 26 4.46 0.96 -23.95
N ALA A 27 4.46 0.20 -25.06
CA ALA A 27 3.25 -0.16 -25.79
C ALA A 27 2.24 -0.94 -24.92
N ALA A 28 2.73 -1.84 -24.05
CA ALA A 28 1.88 -2.55 -23.09
C ALA A 28 1.20 -1.58 -22.10
N VAL A 29 1.94 -0.58 -21.60
CA VAL A 29 1.40 0.47 -20.71
C VAL A 29 0.38 1.33 -21.45
N GLU A 30 0.72 1.83 -22.64
CA GLU A 30 -0.14 2.70 -23.46
C GLU A 30 -1.45 2.02 -23.87
N SER A 31 -1.42 0.72 -24.12
CA SER A 31 -2.61 -0.07 -24.46
C SER A 31 -3.61 -0.22 -23.31
N GLY A 32 -3.17 0.02 -22.06
CA GLY A 32 -4.00 -0.18 -20.88
C GLY A 32 -4.31 -1.66 -20.56
N ALA A 33 -3.54 -2.62 -21.10
CA ALA A 33 -3.75 -4.06 -20.90
C ALA A 33 -3.59 -4.54 -19.44
N GLY A 34 -3.13 -3.66 -18.55
CA GLY A 34 -3.02 -3.89 -17.12
C GLY A 34 -1.67 -4.48 -16.70
N LEU A 35 -1.46 -4.48 -15.38
CA LEU A 35 -0.19 -4.84 -14.75
C LEU A 35 0.37 -6.23 -15.16
N PRO A 36 -0.45 -7.29 -15.31
CA PRO A 36 0.06 -8.58 -15.76
C PRO A 36 0.73 -8.52 -17.14
N GLU A 37 0.17 -7.79 -18.10
CA GLU A 37 0.76 -7.70 -19.44
C GLU A 37 2.02 -6.84 -19.45
N VAL A 38 2.04 -5.75 -18.68
CA VAL A 38 3.26 -4.93 -18.51
C VAL A 38 4.38 -5.76 -17.89
N VAL A 39 4.09 -6.60 -16.89
CA VAL A 39 5.08 -7.50 -16.29
C VAL A 39 5.56 -8.57 -17.28
N ARG A 40 4.70 -9.13 -18.12
CA ARG A 40 5.13 -10.06 -19.18
C ARG A 40 6.00 -9.38 -20.23
N ALA A 41 5.65 -8.17 -20.65
CA ALA A 41 6.47 -7.38 -21.57
C ALA A 41 7.85 -7.08 -20.96
N ALA A 42 7.89 -6.72 -19.68
CA ALA A 42 9.13 -6.52 -18.94
C ALA A 42 9.95 -7.81 -18.81
N GLY A 43 9.31 -8.95 -18.56
CA GLY A 43 9.97 -10.26 -18.48
C GLY A 43 10.63 -10.65 -19.81
N ARG A 44 9.95 -10.38 -20.93
CA ARG A 44 10.52 -10.52 -22.28
C ARG A 44 11.70 -9.57 -22.52
N ALA A 45 11.55 -8.29 -22.13
CA ALA A 45 12.59 -7.28 -22.32
C ALA A 45 13.88 -7.56 -21.52
N LEU A 46 13.74 -8.11 -20.31
CA LEU A 46 14.85 -8.43 -19.42
C LEU A 46 15.38 -9.86 -19.57
N ASP A 47 14.76 -10.67 -20.44
CA ASP A 47 14.93 -12.13 -20.48
C ASP A 47 14.96 -12.76 -19.09
N ALA A 48 13.94 -12.42 -18.29
CA ALA A 48 13.87 -12.75 -16.88
C ALA A 48 12.46 -13.17 -16.49
N SER A 49 12.38 -14.02 -15.47
CA SER A 49 11.12 -14.33 -14.80
C SER A 49 10.91 -13.33 -13.66
N LEU A 50 9.71 -12.76 -13.58
CA LEU A 50 9.42 -11.60 -12.73
C LEU A 50 8.26 -11.88 -11.77
N ALA A 51 8.35 -11.32 -10.56
CA ALA A 51 7.22 -11.18 -9.66
C ALA A 51 7.16 -9.75 -9.11
N LEU A 52 6.07 -9.06 -9.41
CA LEU A 52 5.78 -7.73 -8.90
C LEU A 52 4.93 -7.86 -7.63
N LEU A 53 5.51 -7.47 -6.52
CA LEU A 53 4.92 -7.52 -5.20
C LEU A 53 4.58 -6.10 -4.76
N ASN A 54 3.50 -5.98 -4.02
CA ASN A 54 3.09 -4.74 -3.40
C ASN A 54 3.93 -4.46 -2.13
N ALA A 55 3.76 -3.29 -1.50
CA ALA A 55 4.52 -2.94 -0.28
C ALA A 55 4.35 -3.94 0.88
N SER A 56 3.19 -4.60 0.99
CA SER A 56 2.93 -5.64 2.00
C SER A 56 3.47 -7.03 1.61
N GLY A 57 4.08 -7.18 0.43
CA GLY A 57 4.59 -8.46 -0.08
C GLY A 57 3.54 -9.32 -0.78
N THR A 58 2.34 -8.78 -1.07
CA THR A 58 1.29 -9.48 -1.83
C THR A 58 1.60 -9.39 -3.32
N PRO A 59 1.51 -10.49 -4.09
CA PRO A 59 1.68 -10.47 -5.54
C PRO A 59 0.62 -9.62 -6.24
N LEU A 60 1.07 -8.74 -7.11
CA LEU A 60 0.22 -7.97 -8.03
C LEU A 60 0.22 -8.60 -9.43
N ALA A 61 1.38 -9.11 -9.87
CA ALA A 61 1.53 -9.82 -11.14
C ALA A 61 2.80 -10.69 -11.13
N VAL A 62 2.77 -11.80 -11.87
CA VAL A 62 3.89 -12.74 -12.01
C VAL A 62 4.04 -13.19 -13.46
N ASP A 63 5.28 -13.38 -13.92
CA ASP A 63 5.65 -13.95 -15.22
C ASP A 63 6.69 -15.07 -15.04
N PRO A 64 6.27 -16.27 -14.57
CA PRO A 64 7.16 -17.42 -14.42
C PRO A 64 7.24 -18.27 -15.69
N THR A 65 8.31 -19.04 -15.87
CA THR A 65 8.40 -20.08 -16.93
C THR A 65 7.81 -21.42 -16.51
N SER A 66 7.59 -21.63 -15.21
CA SER A 66 6.98 -22.86 -14.66
C SER A 66 6.37 -22.62 -13.27
N PRO A 67 5.47 -23.50 -12.81
CA PRO A 67 4.90 -23.43 -11.45
C PRO A 67 5.94 -23.53 -10.32
N ALA A 68 7.07 -24.20 -10.58
CA ALA A 68 8.17 -24.28 -9.61
C ALA A 68 8.92 -22.94 -9.51
N GLU A 69 9.12 -22.27 -10.65
CA GLU A 69 9.73 -20.95 -10.69
C GLU A 69 8.84 -19.88 -10.07
N GLU A 70 7.53 -19.96 -10.27
CA GLU A 70 6.56 -19.09 -9.60
C GLU A 70 6.74 -19.15 -8.08
N ARG A 71 6.78 -20.35 -7.51
CA ARG A 71 7.00 -20.54 -6.06
C ARG A 71 8.37 -20.00 -5.63
N LEU A 72 9.42 -20.20 -6.42
CA LEU A 72 10.75 -19.65 -6.14
C LEU A 72 10.74 -18.13 -6.10
N LEU A 73 10.11 -17.46 -7.07
CA LEU A 73 9.96 -16.01 -7.11
C LEU A 73 9.16 -15.50 -5.91
N LEU A 74 8.04 -16.13 -5.60
CA LEU A 74 7.17 -15.73 -4.49
C LEU A 74 7.78 -15.96 -3.11
N ASN A 75 8.73 -16.89 -2.98
CA ASN A 75 9.43 -17.16 -1.72
C ASN A 75 10.80 -16.46 -1.61
N GLY A 76 11.33 -15.88 -2.70
CA GLY A 76 12.65 -15.25 -2.71
C GLY A 76 13.79 -16.29 -2.62
N GLY A 77 13.72 -17.33 -3.44
CA GLY A 77 14.70 -18.42 -3.47
C GLY A 77 16.03 -18.04 -4.14
N THR A 78 16.94 -19.02 -4.24
CA THR A 78 18.27 -18.84 -4.84
C THR A 78 18.21 -18.30 -6.27
N GLY A 79 19.02 -17.27 -6.55
CA GLY A 79 19.09 -16.63 -7.87
C GLY A 79 17.95 -15.63 -8.14
N VAL A 80 17.12 -15.32 -7.15
CA VAL A 80 16.14 -14.24 -7.21
C VAL A 80 16.74 -12.97 -6.61
N GLU A 81 16.84 -11.92 -7.41
CA GLU A 81 17.15 -10.57 -6.97
C GLU A 81 15.87 -9.89 -6.49
N ASP A 82 15.90 -9.23 -5.32
CA ASP A 82 14.77 -8.48 -4.77
C ASP A 82 15.08 -6.97 -4.83
N LEU A 83 14.39 -6.27 -5.72
CA LEU A 83 14.60 -4.86 -6.03
C LEU A 83 13.44 -4.02 -5.48
N GLU A 84 13.73 -3.10 -4.56
CA GLU A 84 12.71 -2.15 -4.08
C GLU A 84 12.26 -1.20 -5.20
N LEU A 85 10.95 -0.97 -5.28
CA LEU A 85 10.33 -0.02 -6.20
C LEU A 85 9.94 1.25 -5.47
N ARG A 86 10.32 2.40 -6.04
CA ARG A 86 10.03 3.71 -5.46
C ARG A 86 9.50 4.68 -6.51
N VAL A 87 8.59 5.56 -6.10
CA VAL A 87 8.11 6.70 -6.89
C VAL A 87 8.25 7.95 -6.02
N ALA A 88 8.89 9.00 -6.54
CA ALA A 88 9.19 10.23 -5.79
C ALA A 88 9.90 10.00 -4.42
N GLY A 89 10.61 8.88 -4.27
CA GLY A 89 11.29 8.50 -3.02
C GLY A 89 10.47 7.58 -2.10
N ASP A 90 9.17 7.44 -2.32
CA ASP A 90 8.29 6.59 -1.50
C ASP A 90 8.27 5.13 -2.00
N PRO A 91 8.31 4.14 -1.09
CA PRO A 91 8.26 2.73 -1.45
C PRO A 91 6.87 2.31 -1.91
N VAL A 92 6.76 1.84 -3.16
CA VAL A 92 5.48 1.42 -3.77
C VAL A 92 5.34 -0.11 -3.84
N GLY A 93 6.46 -0.84 -3.83
CA GLY A 93 6.47 -2.30 -3.93
C GLY A 93 7.86 -2.90 -4.06
N ARG A 94 7.93 -4.15 -4.50
CA ARG A 94 9.16 -4.90 -4.79
C ARG A 94 9.04 -5.62 -6.12
N LEU A 95 10.12 -5.63 -6.89
CA LEU A 95 10.26 -6.46 -8.07
C LEU A 95 11.25 -7.58 -7.74
N ARG A 96 10.77 -8.82 -7.78
CA ARG A 96 11.63 -9.98 -7.75
C ARG A 96 11.95 -10.42 -9.17
N LEU A 97 13.23 -10.55 -9.45
CA LEU A 97 13.75 -10.79 -10.78
C LEU A 97 14.68 -12.00 -10.74
N ARG A 98 14.52 -12.90 -11.70
CA ARG A 98 15.45 -14.01 -11.92
C ARG A 98 15.82 -14.05 -13.40
N PRO A 99 17.07 -13.75 -13.79
CA PRO A 99 17.50 -13.85 -15.17
C PRO A 99 17.36 -15.29 -15.66
N ARG A 100 16.89 -15.49 -16.89
CA ARG A 100 16.82 -16.82 -17.53
C ARG A 100 18.17 -17.25 -18.07
N ALA A 101 18.96 -16.27 -18.52
CA ALA A 101 20.30 -16.45 -19.05
C ALA A 101 21.30 -15.50 -18.36
N ALA A 102 22.01 -14.68 -19.15
CA ALA A 102 22.93 -13.68 -18.62
C ALA A 102 22.17 -12.57 -17.87
N PRO A 103 22.77 -11.94 -16.85
CA PRO A 103 22.17 -10.80 -16.19
C PRO A 103 21.85 -9.68 -17.20
N PRO A 104 20.64 -9.10 -17.16
CA PRO A 104 20.29 -8.00 -18.05
C PRO A 104 21.14 -6.74 -17.76
N PRO A 105 21.36 -5.87 -18.75
CA PRO A 105 22.07 -4.62 -18.54
C PRO A 105 21.44 -3.79 -17.42
N ALA A 106 22.26 -3.29 -16.50
CA ALA A 106 21.77 -2.55 -15.31
C ALA A 106 20.95 -1.30 -15.67
N ALA A 107 21.27 -0.64 -16.79
CA ALA A 107 20.51 0.49 -17.31
C ALA A 107 19.08 0.08 -17.71
N LEU A 108 18.94 -1.05 -18.41
CA LEU A 108 17.64 -1.59 -18.82
C LEU A 108 16.81 -2.01 -17.60
N VAL A 109 17.42 -2.68 -16.62
CA VAL A 109 16.77 -3.00 -15.33
C VAL A 109 16.27 -1.73 -14.65
N THR A 110 17.08 -0.66 -14.63
CA THR A 110 16.70 0.62 -14.01
C THR A 110 15.51 1.28 -14.71
N LEU A 111 15.48 1.26 -16.04
CA LEU A 111 14.38 1.82 -16.83
C LEU A 111 13.08 1.02 -16.63
N VAL A 112 13.14 -0.30 -16.77
CA VAL A 112 11.99 -1.20 -16.56
C VAL A 112 11.48 -1.10 -15.13
N ARG A 113 12.37 -1.03 -14.14
CA ARG A 113 12.00 -0.81 -12.73
C ARG A 113 11.23 0.49 -12.53
N THR A 114 11.67 1.57 -13.18
CA THR A 114 11.00 2.88 -13.11
C THR A 114 9.61 2.84 -13.75
N LEU A 115 9.47 2.19 -14.91
CA LEU A 115 8.18 2.01 -15.58
C LEU A 115 7.21 1.18 -14.73
N LEU A 116 7.68 0.03 -14.22
CA LEU A 116 6.87 -0.84 -13.36
C LEU A 116 6.49 -0.16 -12.03
N ALA A 117 7.38 0.62 -11.43
CA ALA A 117 7.07 1.40 -10.23
C ALA A 117 5.98 2.44 -10.50
N SER A 118 6.10 3.18 -11.61
CA SER A 118 5.13 4.20 -12.02
C SER A 118 3.76 3.59 -12.35
N GLU A 119 3.75 2.43 -13.02
CA GLU A 119 2.51 1.73 -13.37
C GLU A 119 1.85 1.09 -12.14
N ALA A 120 2.63 0.48 -11.24
CA ALA A 120 2.11 -0.04 -9.97
C ALA A 120 1.51 1.06 -9.10
N GLU A 121 2.12 2.25 -9.10
CA GLU A 121 1.62 3.42 -8.40
C GLU A 121 0.33 3.97 -9.03
N ARG A 122 0.27 4.01 -10.37
CA ARG A 122 -0.93 4.42 -11.13
C ARG A 122 -2.11 3.49 -10.84
N VAL A 123 -1.88 2.18 -10.84
CA VAL A 123 -2.91 1.18 -10.52
C VAL A 123 -3.43 1.36 -9.10
N ARG A 124 -2.57 1.74 -8.14
CA ARG A 124 -2.91 1.95 -6.73
C ARG A 124 -3.48 3.34 -6.39
N ALA A 125 -3.36 4.30 -7.30
CA ALA A 125 -3.75 5.68 -7.03
C ALA A 125 -5.25 5.82 -6.66
N PRO A 126 -6.21 5.10 -7.29
CA PRO A 126 -7.61 5.17 -6.91
C PRO A 126 -7.89 4.62 -5.50
N GLU A 127 -7.29 3.49 -5.13
CA GLU A 127 -7.44 2.92 -3.79
C GLU A 127 -6.82 3.86 -2.76
N ARG A 128 -5.61 4.39 -3.01
CA ARG A 128 -4.98 5.37 -2.12
C ARG A 128 -5.77 6.66 -2.00
N ALA A 129 -6.36 7.16 -3.08
CA ALA A 129 -7.22 8.34 -3.03
C ALA A 129 -8.46 8.10 -2.15
N SER A 130 -9.02 6.88 -2.20
CA SER A 130 -10.14 6.48 -1.35
C SER A 130 -9.71 6.33 0.12
N GLU A 131 -8.58 5.66 0.37
CA GLU A 131 -7.98 5.54 1.72
C GLU A 131 -7.66 6.92 2.31
N GLN A 132 -7.11 7.82 1.50
CA GLN A 132 -6.80 9.20 1.91
C GLN A 132 -8.07 9.99 2.21
N ALA A 133 -9.11 9.87 1.37
CA ALA A 133 -10.40 10.52 1.63
C ALA A 133 -11.03 10.04 2.94
N VAL A 134 -10.94 8.74 3.24
CA VAL A 134 -11.35 8.17 4.53
C VAL A 134 -10.51 8.75 5.67
N SER A 135 -9.19 8.77 5.54
CA SER A 135 -8.29 9.34 6.55
C SER A 135 -8.58 10.82 6.83
N ASP A 136 -8.69 11.63 5.78
CA ASP A 136 -8.96 13.06 5.88
C ASP A 136 -10.30 13.34 6.56
N PHE A 137 -11.33 12.57 6.19
CA PHE A 137 -12.64 12.66 6.81
C PHE A 137 -12.60 12.32 8.30
N VAL A 138 -11.82 11.32 8.70
CA VAL A 138 -11.71 10.88 10.09
C VAL A 138 -10.86 11.85 10.93
N GLN A 139 -9.82 12.47 10.36
CA GLN A 139 -9.01 13.50 11.04
C GLN A 139 -9.74 14.84 11.18
N ALA A 140 -10.51 15.26 10.18
CA ALA A 140 -11.10 16.59 10.14
C ALA A 140 -11.95 16.96 11.39
N PRO A 141 -12.78 16.08 11.96
CA PRO A 141 -13.49 16.35 13.21
C PRO A 141 -12.56 16.49 14.41
N LEU A 142 -11.49 15.68 14.48
CA LEU A 142 -10.50 15.71 15.57
C LEU A 142 -9.72 17.04 15.57
N GLU A 143 -9.45 17.57 14.39
CA GLU A 143 -8.79 18.87 14.16
C GLU A 143 -9.76 20.06 14.15
N ARG A 144 -11.06 19.82 14.38
CA ARG A 144 -12.13 20.83 14.32
C ARG A 144 -12.18 21.60 13.00
N ARG A 145 -11.94 20.91 11.87
CA ARG A 145 -11.90 21.50 10.52
C ARG A 145 -13.28 21.72 9.89
N TYR A 146 -14.32 21.05 10.35
CA TYR A 146 -15.69 21.30 9.89
C TYR A 146 -16.29 22.47 10.67
N GLY A 147 -16.77 23.49 9.95
CA GLY A 147 -17.38 24.68 10.54
C GLY A 147 -18.86 24.49 10.88
N THR A 148 -19.53 23.54 10.20
CA THR A 148 -20.96 23.28 10.38
C THR A 148 -21.29 21.79 10.38
N ARG A 149 -22.47 21.44 10.91
CA ARG A 149 -23.02 20.07 10.87
C ARG A 149 -23.26 19.61 9.43
N ASP A 150 -23.77 20.49 8.57
CA ASP A 150 -24.12 20.13 7.19
C ASP A 150 -22.87 19.83 6.35
N GLU A 151 -21.75 20.53 6.60
CA GLU A 151 -20.45 20.21 5.99
C GLU A 151 -19.96 18.81 6.37
N LEU A 152 -20.10 18.42 7.64
CA LEU A 152 -19.73 17.09 8.14
C LEU A 152 -20.61 16.00 7.51
N LEU A 153 -21.93 16.22 7.46
CA LEU A 153 -22.88 15.27 6.85
C LEU A 153 -22.60 15.09 5.36
N ALA A 154 -22.39 16.19 4.63
CA ALA A 154 -22.08 16.14 3.20
C ALA A 154 -20.73 15.43 2.91
N ALA A 155 -19.74 15.59 3.78
CA ALA A 155 -18.46 14.88 3.65
C ALA A 155 -18.60 13.38 3.95
N GLY A 156 -19.39 13.01 4.97
CA GLY A 156 -19.67 11.61 5.31
C GLY A 156 -20.46 10.90 4.20
N ALA A 157 -21.45 11.56 3.61
CA ALA A 157 -22.26 11.01 2.52
C ALA A 157 -21.43 10.65 1.28
N LYS A 158 -20.36 11.41 0.97
CA LYS A 158 -19.42 11.08 -0.12
C LYS A 158 -18.67 9.77 0.10
N LEU A 159 -18.56 9.33 1.36
CA LEU A 159 -17.92 8.08 1.77
C LEU A 159 -18.94 6.98 2.08
N GLY A 160 -20.23 7.21 1.84
CA GLY A 160 -21.30 6.26 2.11
C GLY A 160 -21.71 6.15 3.58
N LEU A 161 -21.43 7.17 4.41
CA LEU A 161 -21.86 7.20 5.81
C LEU A 161 -23.18 7.96 5.98
N ALA A 162 -24.15 7.36 6.68
CA ALA A 162 -25.40 7.98 7.12
C ALA A 162 -25.29 8.53 8.56
N LEU A 163 -24.83 9.78 8.72
CA LEU A 163 -24.50 10.39 10.02
C LEU A 163 -25.62 11.29 10.58
N GLU A 164 -26.82 11.28 10.00
CA GLU A 164 -27.93 12.14 10.38
C GLU A 164 -28.35 11.93 11.83
N SER A 165 -28.32 10.68 12.29
CA SER A 165 -28.56 10.24 13.67
C SER A 165 -27.38 10.47 14.61
N GLY A 166 -26.27 11.01 14.10
CA GLY A 166 -25.00 11.12 14.81
C GLY A 166 -24.06 9.95 14.50
N GLY A 167 -22.83 10.07 14.99
CA GLY A 167 -21.81 9.06 14.84
C GLY A 167 -20.81 9.13 15.98
N SER A 168 -20.02 8.07 16.13
CA SER A 168 -18.95 8.02 17.11
C SER A 168 -17.60 7.84 16.44
N ILE A 169 -16.55 8.32 17.10
CA ILE A 169 -15.17 8.12 16.72
C ILE A 169 -14.49 7.30 17.82
N VAL A 170 -13.96 6.14 17.48
CA VAL A 170 -13.19 5.30 18.41
C VAL A 170 -11.72 5.37 18.03
N VAL A 171 -10.87 5.78 18.98
CA VAL A 171 -9.42 5.88 18.78
C VAL A 171 -8.72 4.73 19.50
N ALA A 172 -8.12 3.82 18.73
CA ALA A 172 -7.36 2.69 19.25
C ALA A 172 -5.85 3.00 19.22
N HIS A 173 -5.24 2.98 20.40
CA HIS A 173 -3.80 3.17 20.58
C HIS A 173 -3.10 1.82 20.53
N VAL A 174 -2.17 1.62 19.59
CA VAL A 174 -1.46 0.34 19.47
C VAL A 174 0.04 0.53 19.54
N GLN A 175 0.69 -0.23 20.42
CA GLN A 175 2.14 -0.28 20.57
C GLN A 175 2.62 -1.72 20.36
N PRO A 176 3.60 -1.97 19.47
CA PRO A 176 4.18 -3.28 19.31
C PRO A 176 5.03 -3.60 20.55
N LEU A 177 4.82 -4.78 21.13
CA LEU A 177 5.53 -5.25 22.33
C LEU A 177 6.99 -5.68 22.05
N ALA A 178 7.35 -5.84 20.77
CA ALA A 178 8.68 -6.22 20.32
C ALA A 178 9.03 -5.48 19.01
N PRO A 179 10.32 -5.37 18.65
CA PRO A 179 10.73 -4.91 17.33
C PRO A 179 10.01 -5.73 16.25
N THR A 180 9.33 -5.04 15.34
CA THR A 180 8.55 -5.65 14.28
C THR A 180 9.01 -5.12 12.95
N ASP A 181 9.38 -6.03 12.07
CA ASP A 181 9.69 -5.72 10.68
C ASP A 181 8.40 -5.63 9.84
N GLY A 182 8.48 -4.84 8.77
CA GLY A 182 7.39 -4.66 7.81
C GLY A 182 6.24 -3.77 8.28
N ASP A 183 5.12 -3.86 7.55
CA ASP A 183 3.98 -2.93 7.68
C ASP A 183 2.98 -3.35 8.77
N TRP A 184 3.46 -3.47 10.01
CA TRP A 184 2.64 -3.90 11.15
C TRP A 184 1.45 -2.98 11.41
N ARG A 185 1.57 -1.68 11.09
CA ARG A 185 0.48 -0.70 11.23
C ARG A 185 -0.67 -1.02 10.30
N ARG A 186 -0.41 -1.31 9.02
CA ARG A 186 -1.47 -1.75 8.10
C ARG A 186 -2.12 -3.06 8.54
N ARG A 187 -1.35 -4.01 9.07
CA ARG A 187 -1.93 -5.26 9.61
C ARG A 187 -2.87 -5.01 10.78
N VAL A 188 -2.49 -4.13 11.69
CA VAL A 188 -3.34 -3.71 12.82
C VAL A 188 -4.58 -2.98 12.32
N LEU A 189 -4.44 -2.03 11.40
CA LEU A 189 -5.57 -1.33 10.79
C LEU A 189 -6.57 -2.32 10.18
N ALA A 190 -6.10 -3.29 9.40
CA ALA A 190 -6.95 -4.33 8.81
C ALA A 190 -7.66 -5.22 9.85
N VAL A 191 -7.11 -5.39 11.06
CA VAL A 191 -7.81 -6.07 12.17
C VAL A 191 -8.87 -5.16 12.77
N VAL A 192 -8.53 -3.89 13.04
CA VAL A 192 -9.46 -2.89 13.58
C VAL A 192 -10.64 -2.67 12.63
N GLU A 193 -10.38 -2.50 11.34
CA GLU A 193 -11.39 -2.32 10.31
C GLU A 193 -12.34 -3.51 10.24
N ARG A 194 -11.80 -4.74 10.24
CA ARG A 194 -12.64 -5.96 10.28
C ARG A 194 -13.48 -6.03 11.54
N GLY A 195 -12.91 -5.68 12.70
CA GLY A 195 -13.64 -5.64 13.97
C GLY A 195 -14.75 -4.60 13.97
N ALA A 196 -14.46 -3.39 13.47
CA ALA A 196 -15.43 -2.32 13.34
C ALA A 196 -16.56 -2.70 12.38
N ARG A 197 -16.23 -3.28 11.21
CA ARG A 197 -17.22 -3.75 10.22
C ARG A 197 -18.06 -4.92 10.70
N ALA A 198 -17.53 -5.77 11.58
CA ALA A 198 -18.31 -6.82 12.21
C ALA A 198 -19.39 -6.28 13.16
N ALA A 199 -19.14 -5.13 13.81
CA ALA A 199 -20.13 -4.46 14.65
C ALA A 199 -21.06 -3.53 13.85
N LEU A 200 -20.52 -2.81 12.86
CA LEU A 200 -21.23 -1.88 12.00
C LEU A 200 -20.70 -1.97 10.55
N PRO A 201 -21.47 -2.54 9.61
CA PRO A 201 -21.01 -2.78 8.23
C PRO A 201 -20.47 -1.54 7.50
N GLU A 202 -21.02 -0.36 7.80
CA GLU A 202 -20.65 0.92 7.20
C GLU A 202 -19.44 1.59 7.89
N ALA A 203 -18.84 0.95 8.90
CA ALA A 203 -17.71 1.54 9.61
C ALA A 203 -16.51 1.77 8.68
N LEU A 204 -15.93 2.96 8.81
CA LEU A 204 -14.67 3.34 8.18
C LEU A 204 -13.54 3.25 9.19
N ALA A 205 -12.35 2.88 8.74
CA ALA A 205 -11.14 2.88 9.58
C ALA A 205 -9.99 3.61 8.87
N ALA A 206 -9.24 4.40 9.62
CA ALA A 206 -8.05 5.09 9.12
C ALA A 206 -6.89 5.02 10.12
N LEU A 207 -5.67 5.09 9.59
CA LEU A 207 -4.48 5.39 10.40
C LEU A 207 -4.44 6.90 10.70
N ALA A 208 -4.15 7.23 11.95
CA ALA A 208 -3.99 8.58 12.44
C ALA A 208 -2.61 8.71 13.09
N GLU A 209 -1.84 9.72 12.68
CA GLU A 209 -0.61 10.11 13.38
C GLU A 209 -0.91 11.27 14.33
N ARG A 210 -0.50 11.20 15.62
CA ARG A 210 -0.38 12.44 16.41
C ARG A 210 0.89 13.13 16.02
N THR A 211 0.75 14.36 15.54
CA THR A 211 1.82 15.34 15.71
C THR A 211 1.78 15.80 17.17
N ASP A 212 2.53 15.11 18.04
CA ASP A 212 2.73 15.60 19.40
C ASP A 212 3.61 16.86 19.37
N ALA A 213 2.98 18.02 19.41
CA ALA A 213 3.62 19.26 19.84
C ALA A 213 3.87 19.21 21.37
N ARG A 214 4.72 18.28 21.81
CA ARG A 214 5.41 18.34 23.10
C ARG A 214 6.88 18.08 22.86
N GLN A 215 7.61 19.16 22.60
CA GLN A 215 9.05 19.22 22.81
C GLN A 215 9.32 18.98 24.29
N ASN A 216 9.55 17.74 24.68
CA ASN A 216 10.37 17.46 25.85
C ASN A 216 11.24 16.25 25.52
N GLY A 217 12.54 16.49 25.49
CA GLY A 217 13.55 15.55 25.02
C GLY A 217 13.45 14.22 25.74
N THR A 218 13.00 13.20 25.03
CA THR A 218 13.50 11.83 25.10
C THR A 218 12.87 11.05 23.94
N ASN A 219 13.70 10.27 23.26
CA ASN A 219 13.41 9.54 22.04
C ASN A 219 12.36 8.43 22.29
N LYS A 220 11.06 8.75 22.30
CA LYS A 220 9.97 7.75 22.34
C LYS A 220 9.35 7.60 20.94
N LYS A 221 9.51 6.41 20.37
CA LYS A 221 9.02 6.05 19.04
C LYS A 221 7.49 6.10 18.99
N ARG A 222 7.00 7.17 18.35
CA ARG A 222 5.69 7.45 17.72
C ARG A 222 4.59 6.38 17.86
N CYS A 223 3.58 6.72 18.66
CA CYS A 223 2.28 6.06 18.72
C CYS A 223 1.53 6.27 17.40
N ALA A 224 0.98 5.19 16.83
CA ALA A 224 -0.04 5.27 15.78
C ALA A 224 -1.42 5.08 16.43
N TYR A 225 -2.40 5.85 16.01
CA TYR A 225 -3.80 5.55 16.34
C TYR A 225 -4.48 4.95 15.13
N ASN A 226 -5.44 4.07 15.40
CA ASN A 226 -6.43 3.66 14.43
C ASN A 226 -7.74 4.31 14.83
N VAL A 227 -8.47 4.83 13.88
CA VAL A 227 -9.71 5.52 14.16
C VAL A 227 -10.83 4.88 13.39
N ALA A 228 -11.86 4.41 14.09
CA ALA A 228 -13.07 3.87 13.49
C ALA A 228 -14.22 4.87 13.62
N VAL A 229 -14.95 5.11 12.53
CA VAL A 229 -16.10 6.01 12.49
C VAL A 229 -17.31 5.28 11.94
N GLY A 230 -18.46 5.46 12.59
CA GLY A 230 -19.69 4.80 12.21
C GLY A 230 -20.92 5.47 12.80
N SER A 231 -22.03 5.37 12.07
CA SER A 231 -23.37 5.67 12.58
C SER A 231 -23.77 4.56 13.54
N ILE A 232 -23.91 4.90 14.82
CA ILE A 232 -24.36 3.93 15.80
C ILE A 232 -25.88 4.12 15.94
N PRO A 233 -26.72 3.13 15.55
CA PRO A 233 -28.11 3.15 15.93
C PRO A 233 -28.21 3.14 17.45
N ALA A 234 -29.05 3.99 18.03
CA ALA A 234 -29.17 4.17 19.48
C ALA A 234 -29.19 2.82 20.21
N GLY A 235 -28.16 2.53 21.02
CA GLY A 235 -28.08 1.31 21.84
C GLY A 235 -26.76 0.53 21.83
N ILE A 236 -25.81 0.82 20.94
CA ILE A 236 -24.51 0.11 20.88
C ILE A 236 -23.37 1.02 21.38
N CYS A 237 -22.88 0.79 22.60
CA CYS A 237 -21.65 1.44 23.08
C CYS A 237 -20.44 0.55 22.77
N MET A 238 -19.52 1.01 21.91
CA MET A 238 -18.18 0.43 21.85
C MET A 238 -17.32 1.06 22.95
N THR A 239 -16.98 0.30 23.99
CA THR A 239 -16.00 0.72 24.99
C THR A 239 -14.60 0.37 24.50
N SER A 240 -13.68 1.34 24.51
CA SER A 240 -12.26 1.03 24.30
C SER A 240 -11.72 0.38 25.57
N THR A 241 -11.39 -0.90 25.53
CA THR A 241 -10.60 -1.53 26.58
C THR A 241 -9.17 -1.03 26.46
N SER A 242 -8.72 -0.20 27.41
CA SER A 242 -7.28 0.00 27.61
C SER A 242 -6.70 -1.33 28.05
N CYS A 243 -5.79 -1.92 27.26
CA CYS A 243 -5.04 -3.08 27.71
C CYS A 243 -4.14 -2.66 28.89
N ASP A 244 -4.47 -3.16 30.08
CA ASP A 244 -3.58 -3.12 31.24
C ASP A 244 -2.31 -3.91 30.91
N PRO A 245 -1.10 -3.46 31.30
CA PRO A 245 0.17 -4.01 30.84
C PRO A 245 0.53 -5.39 31.44
N GLY A 246 -0.45 -6.13 31.99
CA GLY A 246 -0.25 -7.40 32.69
C GLY A 246 -0.84 -8.65 32.03
N CYS A 247 -1.60 -8.55 30.94
CA CYS A 247 -2.24 -9.72 30.34
C CYS A 247 -1.34 -10.41 29.30
N VAL A 248 -0.78 -11.56 29.68
CA VAL A 248 -0.01 -12.46 28.82
C VAL A 248 -0.98 -13.35 28.02
N GLU A 249 -1.56 -12.82 26.93
CA GLU A 249 -2.02 -13.55 25.73
C GLU A 249 -2.72 -12.59 24.76
N PRO A 250 -2.49 -12.67 23.43
CA PRO A 250 -3.11 -11.76 22.47
C PRO A 250 -4.54 -12.23 22.16
N SER A 251 -5.49 -11.84 23.00
CA SER A 251 -6.91 -11.95 22.67
C SER A 251 -7.56 -10.56 22.73
N ALA A 252 -7.68 -9.91 21.58
CA ALA A 252 -8.56 -8.76 21.43
C ALA A 252 -10.01 -9.27 21.52
N ARG A 253 -10.60 -9.26 22.73
CA ARG A 253 -12.04 -9.50 22.90
C ARG A 253 -12.77 -8.17 22.84
N LEU A 254 -13.60 -8.02 21.81
CA LEU A 254 -14.66 -7.02 21.78
C LEU A 254 -15.79 -7.53 22.68
N SER A 255 -15.98 -6.91 23.83
CA SER A 255 -17.12 -7.18 24.71
C SER A 255 -18.25 -6.20 24.41
N HIS A 256 -19.43 -6.72 24.07
CA HIS A 256 -20.67 -5.95 24.02
C HIS A 256 -21.13 -5.61 25.45
N ALA A 257 -21.24 -4.32 25.77
CA ALA A 257 -21.96 -3.85 26.95
C ALA A 257 -23.22 -3.12 26.50
N ALA A 258 -24.39 -3.60 26.95
CA ALA A 258 -25.66 -2.90 26.80
C ALA A 258 -25.71 -1.76 27.84
N CYS A 259 -25.79 -0.51 27.40
CA CYS A 259 -26.11 0.61 28.28
C CYS A 259 -27.62 0.87 28.25
N ALA A 260 -28.24 0.90 29.43
CA ALA A 260 -29.64 1.24 29.59
C ALA A 260 -29.90 2.67 29.09
N ALA A 261 -30.95 2.83 28.28
CA ALA A 261 -31.41 4.12 27.80
C ALA A 261 -31.94 4.96 28.99
N GLY A 262 -31.22 6.03 29.32
CA GLY A 262 -31.75 7.12 30.13
C GLY A 262 -32.47 8.12 29.21
N THR A 263 -33.76 8.31 29.46
CA THR A 263 -34.70 9.23 28.80
C THR A 263 -34.20 10.66 28.66
#